data_AF-A0AAW5IAM4-F1
#
_entry.id   AF-A0AAW5IAM4-F1
#
_cell.length_a   1.000
_cell.length_b   1.000
_cell.length_c   1.000
_cell.angle_alpha   90.00
_cell.angle_beta   90.00
_cell.angle_gamma   90.00
#
_symmetry.space_group_name_H-M   'P 1'
#
loop_
_entity.id
_entity.type
_entity.pdbx_description
1 polymer ?
#
loop_
_entity_poly.entity_id
_entity_poly.type
_entity_poly.pdbx_seq_one_letter_code
_entity_poly.pdbx_strand_id
1 'polypeptide(L)'
;MKEIKLYIGIIAVLLTTMLTACSDSMVDNDPSTTSETEEGYYKASFRIAIPSFEENATRSTVFLNEGIRNKEAMKLFCFDNKGQFVGLGKIQDFTAVLGFRRDNDGNYHEVDENGNYTGSITHNPAEGVNGGGIKTNGSTEPKEFSAMIPNNTSRIHLVANTDNVYKTINESDQWKWAGMHENLLMTTFETYHTEEQSVITRYWGYICKENPEKLKEYLNPKTTKEDYIIHLIRDRAKISAEWSKDAIENAKKENRTLENDFKLTVINGVAYGTLAPFDRTNLKFTPTTGDSEWVWNVDYVTPPPGRKQTGR
;
A
#
# COMPACT_ATOMS: atom_id res chain seq x y z
N MET A 1 -15.65 25.33 -61.62
CA MET A 1 -15.47 25.37 -60.15
C MET A 1 -16.82 25.03 -59.53
N LYS A 2 -17.24 23.76 -59.58
CA LYS A 2 -17.27 22.77 -58.49
C LYS A 2 -18.06 23.21 -57.25
N GLU A 3 -19.31 22.75 -57.21
CA GLU A 3 -20.22 22.78 -56.07
C GLU A 3 -19.69 21.90 -54.92
N ILE A 4 -19.86 22.37 -53.69
CA ILE A 4 -19.77 21.56 -52.47
C ILE A 4 -21.04 21.84 -51.66
N LYS A 5 -22.06 21.01 -51.85
CA LYS A 5 -23.10 20.72 -50.87
C LYS A 5 -22.82 19.30 -50.37
N LEU A 6 -22.50 19.09 -49.09
CA LEU A 6 -22.66 17.77 -48.46
C LEU A 6 -22.42 17.74 -46.92
N TYR A 7 -23.36 17.08 -46.25
CA TYR A 7 -23.31 16.39 -44.94
C TYR A 7 -23.26 17.18 -43.61
N ILE A 8 -24.44 17.63 -43.14
CA ILE A 8 -24.78 17.84 -41.70
C ILE A 8 -25.79 16.76 -41.25
N GLY A 9 -25.64 15.53 -41.72
CA GLY A 9 -26.52 14.44 -41.31
C GLY A 9 -25.81 13.12 -41.48
N ILE A 10 -25.11 12.69 -40.43
CA ILE A 10 -24.73 11.30 -40.02
C ILE A 10 -23.86 11.43 -38.74
N ILE A 11 -24.35 12.13 -37.70
CA ILE A 11 -23.75 12.04 -36.35
C ILE A 11 -24.84 11.77 -35.28
N ALA A 12 -26.09 12.18 -35.53
CA ALA A 12 -27.19 11.90 -34.61
C ALA A 12 -27.71 10.45 -34.61
N VAL A 13 -27.44 9.65 -35.67
CA VAL A 13 -27.97 8.27 -35.77
C VAL A 13 -27.08 7.24 -35.06
N LEU A 14 -25.79 7.53 -34.87
CA LEU A 14 -24.84 6.65 -34.17
C LEU A 14 -24.94 6.75 -32.64
N LEU A 15 -25.52 7.84 -32.11
CA LEU A 15 -25.75 7.97 -30.66
C LEU A 15 -27.11 7.39 -30.19
N THR A 16 -28.06 7.16 -31.08
CA THR A 16 -29.39 6.62 -30.72
C THR A 16 -29.48 5.09 -30.75
N THR A 17 -28.47 4.38 -31.28
CA THR A 17 -28.48 2.90 -31.37
C THR A 17 -27.70 2.19 -30.25
N MET A 18 -27.17 2.92 -29.26
CA MET A 18 -26.60 2.33 -28.04
C MET A 18 -27.54 2.34 -26.82
N LEU A 19 -28.78 2.82 -26.99
CA LEU A 19 -29.82 2.79 -25.95
C LEU A 19 -31.01 1.91 -26.40
N THR A 20 -30.76 0.69 -26.83
CA THR A 20 -31.79 -0.37 -26.85
C THR A 20 -31.15 -1.74 -26.79
N ALA A 21 -30.61 -2.07 -25.62
CA ALA A 21 -30.44 -3.44 -25.17
C ALA A 21 -31.06 -3.57 -23.77
N CYS A 22 -32.33 -3.17 -23.65
CA CYS A 22 -33.22 -3.84 -22.72
C CYS A 22 -33.64 -5.13 -23.44
N SER A 23 -33.09 -6.25 -23.02
CA SER A 23 -33.65 -7.55 -23.35
C SER A 23 -33.73 -8.33 -22.05
N ASP A 24 -34.95 -8.72 -21.73
CA ASP A 24 -35.39 -9.50 -20.58
C ASP A 24 -34.37 -10.58 -20.19
N SER A 25 -33.94 -10.54 -18.93
CA SER A 25 -33.55 -11.76 -18.23
C SER A 25 -34.53 -12.00 -17.11
N MET A 26 -35.24 -13.12 -17.27
CA MET A 26 -36.23 -13.70 -16.39
C MET A 26 -35.82 -13.64 -14.92
N VAL A 27 -36.80 -13.38 -14.05
CA VAL A 27 -36.72 -13.56 -12.61
C VAL A 27 -36.31 -15.00 -12.31
N ASP A 28 -35.09 -15.19 -11.82
CA ASP A 28 -34.71 -16.39 -11.08
C ASP A 28 -34.74 -16.03 -9.59
N ASN A 29 -35.67 -16.66 -8.88
CA ASN A 29 -35.84 -16.53 -7.44
C ASN A 29 -34.81 -17.45 -6.76
N ASP A 30 -33.65 -16.91 -6.37
CA ASP A 30 -32.80 -17.55 -5.37
C ASP A 30 -32.12 -16.48 -4.49
N PRO A 31 -32.22 -16.53 -3.15
CA PRO A 31 -31.80 -15.44 -2.29
C PRO A 31 -30.30 -15.56 -1.99
N SER A 32 -29.45 -15.10 -2.91
CA SER A 32 -28.04 -14.82 -2.61
C SER A 32 -27.82 -13.32 -2.44
N THR A 33 -28.19 -12.81 -1.26
CA THR A 33 -27.97 -11.40 -0.91
C THR A 33 -26.48 -11.17 -0.59
N THR A 34 -25.64 -11.01 -1.62
CA THR A 34 -24.61 -9.96 -1.58
C THR A 34 -25.31 -8.68 -1.99
N SER A 35 -25.49 -7.74 -1.06
CA SER A 35 -26.16 -6.47 -1.34
C SER A 35 -25.34 -5.66 -2.35
N GLU A 36 -25.62 -5.84 -3.63
CA GLU A 36 -25.21 -4.92 -4.69
C GLU A 36 -25.80 -3.56 -4.33
N THR A 37 -24.92 -2.63 -3.95
CA THR A 37 -25.28 -1.26 -3.58
C THR A 37 -24.48 -0.35 -4.50
N GLU A 38 -25.19 0.57 -5.17
CA GLU A 38 -24.80 1.26 -6.42
C GLU A 38 -24.54 0.29 -7.60
N GLU A 39 -25.23 0.48 -8.73
CA GLU A 39 -25.02 -0.35 -9.94
C GLU A 39 -23.51 -0.45 -10.26
N GLY A 40 -22.96 -1.67 -10.16
CA GLY A 40 -21.56 -1.95 -10.51
C GLY A 40 -20.56 -2.08 -9.34
N TYR A 41 -20.97 -2.00 -8.07
CA TYR A 41 -20.08 -2.23 -6.92
C TYR A 41 -20.60 -3.31 -5.95
N TYR A 42 -19.68 -3.97 -5.23
CA TYR A 42 -19.98 -4.86 -4.11
C TYR A 42 -19.23 -4.44 -2.84
N LYS A 43 -19.82 -4.72 -1.68
CA LYS A 43 -19.17 -4.50 -0.38
C LYS A 43 -18.19 -5.63 -0.09
N ALA A 44 -16.93 -5.29 0.14
CA ALA A 44 -15.85 -6.18 0.53
C ALA A 44 -15.37 -5.88 1.95
N SER A 45 -14.91 -6.93 2.63
CA SER A 45 -14.18 -6.81 3.89
C SER A 45 -12.70 -7.03 3.64
N PHE A 46 -11.86 -6.38 4.43
CA PHE A 46 -10.41 -6.49 4.32
C PHE A 46 -9.80 -6.64 5.70
N ARG A 47 -8.71 -7.39 5.77
CA ARG A 47 -7.88 -7.51 6.96
C ARG A 47 -6.43 -7.21 6.57
N ILE A 48 -5.88 -6.13 7.11
CA ILE A 48 -4.52 -5.66 6.80
C ILE A 48 -3.60 -5.79 8.01
N ALA A 49 -2.33 -6.06 7.78
CA ALA A 49 -1.30 -5.95 8.82
C ALA A 49 -0.05 -5.31 8.23
N ILE A 50 0.73 -4.63 9.05
CA ILE A 50 2.08 -4.24 8.68
C ILE A 50 3.02 -5.33 9.21
N PRO A 51 3.81 -6.01 8.35
CA PRO A 51 4.74 -7.01 8.80
C PRO A 51 5.90 -6.37 9.60
N SER A 52 6.60 -7.19 10.38
CA SER A 52 7.85 -6.76 11.00
C SER A 52 8.87 -6.37 9.93
N PHE A 53 9.89 -5.61 10.30
CA PHE A 53 11.06 -5.50 9.45
C PHE A 53 11.67 -6.90 9.25
N GLU A 54 12.15 -7.23 8.05
CA GLU A 54 12.96 -8.43 7.87
C GLU A 54 14.16 -8.35 8.84
N GLU A 55 14.24 -9.31 9.76
CA GLU A 55 15.32 -9.40 10.74
C GLU A 55 16.58 -9.96 10.06
N ASN A 56 17.33 -9.09 9.40
CA ASN A 56 18.79 -9.23 9.42
C ASN A 56 19.27 -8.35 10.57
N ALA A 57 19.17 -8.90 11.78
CA ALA A 57 19.42 -8.17 13.02
C ALA A 57 20.74 -7.39 12.92
N THR A 58 20.70 -6.11 13.27
CA THR A 58 21.26 -5.69 14.56
C THR A 58 21.06 -4.17 14.79
N ARG A 59 20.23 -3.74 15.77
CA ARG A 59 19.82 -2.44 16.37
C ARG A 59 20.78 -1.22 16.32
N SER A 60 20.53 -0.40 15.31
CA SER A 60 20.43 1.06 15.37
C SER A 60 19.21 1.48 14.54
N THR A 61 18.43 2.45 15.01
CA THR A 61 17.13 2.82 14.42
C THR A 61 17.27 4.11 13.62
N VAL A 62 17.05 4.06 12.31
CA VAL A 62 16.68 5.27 11.56
C VAL A 62 15.18 5.45 11.73
N PHE A 63 14.86 6.56 12.36
CA PHE A 63 13.60 6.84 13.02
C PHE A 63 12.55 7.39 12.05
N LEU A 64 11.34 6.81 12.05
CA LEU A 64 10.30 7.11 11.06
C LEU A 64 8.99 7.53 11.73
N ASN A 65 8.23 8.39 11.06
CA ASN A 65 6.80 8.53 11.35
C ASN A 65 6.07 7.34 10.72
N GLU A 66 5.23 6.67 11.50
CA GLU A 66 4.48 5.50 11.05
C GLU A 66 2.98 5.64 11.33
N GLY A 67 2.20 4.75 10.73
CA GLY A 67 0.75 4.67 10.89
C GLY A 67 -0.04 4.94 9.60
N ILE A 68 -1.28 4.48 9.57
CA ILE A 68 -2.30 4.76 8.56
C ILE A 68 -3.51 5.29 9.35
N ARG A 69 -3.64 6.61 9.41
CA ARG A 69 -4.37 7.28 10.49
C ARG A 69 -5.87 7.40 10.26
N ASN A 70 -6.30 7.39 9.01
CA ASN A 70 -7.70 7.53 8.61
C ASN A 70 -7.91 6.87 7.25
N LYS A 71 -9.17 6.82 6.79
CA LYS A 71 -9.52 6.18 5.53
C LYS A 71 -9.01 6.95 4.32
N GLU A 72 -8.94 8.28 4.40
CA GLU A 72 -8.46 9.16 3.34
C GLU A 72 -6.99 8.90 3.02
N ALA A 73 -6.23 8.45 4.02
CA ALA A 73 -4.85 8.05 3.86
C ALA A 73 -4.67 6.78 3.00
N MET A 74 -5.72 6.05 2.63
CA MET A 74 -5.62 4.80 1.87
C MET A 74 -6.41 4.86 0.55
N LYS A 75 -5.84 4.30 -0.50
CA LYS A 75 -6.41 4.21 -1.85
C LYS A 75 -6.38 2.77 -2.34
N LEU A 76 -7.47 2.33 -2.97
CA LEU A 76 -7.62 0.98 -3.52
C LEU A 76 -7.69 1.07 -5.04
N PHE A 77 -6.61 0.72 -5.74
CA PHE A 77 -6.60 0.66 -7.20
C PHE A 77 -7.09 -0.70 -7.65
N CYS A 78 -8.22 -0.73 -8.35
CA CYS A 78 -8.88 -1.94 -8.79
C CYS A 78 -8.60 -2.19 -10.28
N PHE A 79 -8.25 -3.44 -10.60
CA PHE A 79 -7.97 -3.89 -11.95
C PHE A 79 -8.74 -5.17 -12.28
N ASP A 80 -9.07 -5.36 -13.55
CA ASP A 80 -9.71 -6.57 -14.04
C ASP A 80 -8.74 -7.77 -14.11
N ASN A 81 -9.23 -8.92 -14.55
CA ASN A 81 -8.42 -10.14 -14.69
C ASN A 81 -7.29 -10.00 -15.74
N LYS A 82 -7.43 -9.07 -16.70
CA LYS A 82 -6.42 -8.72 -17.70
C LYS A 82 -5.48 -7.61 -17.23
N GLY A 83 -5.61 -7.15 -15.99
CA GLY A 83 -4.79 -6.11 -15.40
C GLY A 83 -5.16 -4.70 -15.85
N GLN A 84 -6.30 -4.47 -16.51
CA GLN A 84 -6.75 -3.14 -16.91
C GLN A 84 -7.41 -2.42 -15.74
N PHE A 85 -7.09 -1.13 -15.57
CA PHE A 85 -7.65 -0.32 -14.50
C PHE A 85 -9.17 -0.14 -14.69
N VAL A 86 -9.94 -0.54 -13.68
CA VAL A 86 -11.42 -0.44 -13.67
C VAL A 86 -11.92 0.70 -12.79
N GLY A 87 -11.13 1.12 -11.79
CA GLY A 87 -11.46 2.28 -10.97
C GLY A 87 -10.85 2.22 -9.57
N LEU A 88 -11.26 3.17 -8.74
CA LEU A 88 -10.91 3.18 -7.32
C LEU A 88 -12.01 2.51 -6.49
N GLY A 89 -11.58 1.70 -5.52
CA GLY A 89 -12.44 1.22 -4.44
C GLY A 89 -12.72 2.35 -3.44
N LYS A 90 -13.93 2.36 -2.86
CA LYS A 90 -14.37 3.40 -1.92
C LYS A 90 -14.37 2.85 -0.49
N ILE A 91 -13.39 3.24 0.33
CA ILE A 91 -13.32 2.81 1.73
C ILE A 91 -14.52 3.40 2.51
N GLN A 92 -15.19 2.56 3.29
CA GLN A 92 -16.37 2.91 4.08
C GLN A 92 -15.97 3.07 5.55
N ASP A 93 -15.67 1.95 6.20
CA ASP A 93 -15.24 1.87 7.60
C ASP A 93 -13.74 1.57 7.62
N PHE A 94 -12.98 2.21 8.50
CA PHE A 94 -11.54 1.99 8.61
C PHE A 94 -11.07 2.04 10.05
N THR A 95 -10.39 0.97 10.49
CA THR A 95 -9.73 0.94 11.80
C THR A 95 -8.31 1.46 11.65
N ALA A 96 -8.03 2.63 12.23
CA ALA A 96 -6.71 3.26 12.13
C ALA A 96 -5.59 2.42 12.77
N VAL A 97 -4.41 2.51 12.14
CA VAL A 97 -3.12 2.24 12.79
C VAL A 97 -2.52 3.61 13.10
N LEU A 98 -2.74 4.14 14.30
CA LEU A 98 -2.34 5.52 14.63
C LEU A 98 -0.82 5.72 14.47
N GLY A 99 -0.04 4.71 14.83
CA GLY A 99 1.41 4.75 14.84
C GLY A 99 1.96 5.84 15.76
N PHE A 100 3.01 6.51 15.31
CA PHE A 100 3.72 7.51 16.11
C PHE A 100 4.40 8.53 15.21
N ARG A 101 4.75 9.68 15.80
CA ARG A 101 5.56 10.71 15.15
C ARG A 101 6.81 11.01 15.94
N ARG A 102 7.86 11.43 15.24
CA ARG A 102 9.08 11.96 15.83
C ARG A 102 9.13 13.47 15.65
N ASP A 103 9.59 14.18 16.67
CA ASP A 103 9.88 15.62 16.58
C ASP A 103 11.33 15.89 16.15
N ASN A 104 11.69 17.17 16.03
CA ASN A 104 13.02 17.60 15.61
C ASN A 104 14.09 17.32 16.68
N ASP A 105 13.71 17.27 17.95
CA ASP A 105 14.59 16.94 19.07
C ASP A 105 14.81 15.43 19.19
N GLY A 106 14.03 14.65 18.45
CA GLY A 106 14.11 13.22 18.34
C GLY A 106 13.25 12.46 19.32
N ASN A 107 12.34 13.13 20.01
CA ASN A 107 11.37 12.49 20.89
C ASN A 107 10.22 11.93 20.07
N TYR A 108 9.68 10.83 20.59
CA TYR A 108 8.54 10.15 20.01
C TYR A 108 7.24 10.54 20.69
N HIS A 109 6.20 10.67 19.89
CA HIS A 109 4.88 11.08 20.32
C HIS A 109 3.82 10.12 19.80
N GLU A 110 2.88 9.80 20.68
CA GLU A 110 1.60 9.26 20.28
C GLU A 110 0.82 10.30 19.48
N VAL A 111 -0.05 9.83 18.59
CA VAL A 111 -0.82 10.70 17.72
C VAL A 111 -2.28 10.29 17.61
N ASP A 112 -3.13 11.28 17.35
CA ASP A 112 -4.52 11.07 16.94
C ASP A 112 -4.64 10.75 15.43
N GLU A 113 -5.88 10.56 14.97
CA GLU A 113 -6.23 10.29 13.56
C GLU A 113 -5.84 11.42 12.59
N ASN A 114 -5.59 12.62 13.11
CA ASN A 114 -5.15 13.79 12.34
C ASN A 114 -3.61 13.96 12.39
N GLY A 115 -2.92 13.13 13.19
CA GLY A 115 -1.48 13.21 13.38
C GLY A 115 -1.04 14.26 14.41
N ASN A 116 -1.95 14.81 15.21
CA ASN A 116 -1.62 15.71 16.30
C ASN A 116 -1.03 14.93 17.48
N TYR A 117 -0.09 15.52 18.20
CA TYR A 117 0.51 14.88 19.37
C TYR A 117 -0.50 14.75 20.50
N THR A 118 -0.63 13.55 21.05
CA THR A 118 -1.55 13.24 22.17
C THR A 118 -0.81 12.85 23.44
N GLY A 119 0.46 12.44 23.32
CA GLY A 119 1.27 11.99 24.44
C GLY A 119 2.70 11.70 23.98
N SER A 120 3.60 11.48 24.93
CA SER A 120 5.00 11.13 24.66
C SER A 120 5.23 9.64 24.81
N ILE A 121 6.09 9.09 23.95
CA ILE A 121 6.51 7.69 23.99
C ILE A 121 7.91 7.63 24.56
N THR A 122 8.07 6.92 25.67
CA THR A 122 9.39 6.58 26.19
C THR A 122 10.00 5.49 25.30
N HIS A 123 11.17 5.78 24.73
CA HIS A 123 11.86 4.89 23.81
C HIS A 123 13.28 4.62 24.28
N ASN A 124 13.66 3.33 24.29
CA ASN A 124 15.05 2.91 24.41
C ASN A 124 15.64 2.71 23.00
N PRO A 125 16.70 3.46 22.59
CA PRO A 125 17.36 3.32 21.29
C PRO A 125 17.72 1.88 20.91
N ALA A 126 18.04 1.06 21.92
CA ALA A 126 18.34 -0.34 21.71
C ALA A 126 17.09 -1.14 21.34
N GLU A 127 15.88 -0.81 21.81
CA GLU A 127 14.71 -1.69 21.75
C GLU A 127 13.77 -1.44 20.56
N GLY A 128 13.83 -0.25 19.97
CA GLY A 128 12.86 0.20 18.99
C GLY A 128 11.71 0.99 19.63
N VAL A 129 10.74 1.39 18.83
CA VAL A 129 9.62 2.25 19.26
C VAL A 129 8.34 1.42 19.22
N ASN A 130 7.54 1.51 20.27
CA ASN A 130 6.22 0.91 20.35
C ASN A 130 5.20 2.02 20.60
N GLY A 131 4.12 2.05 19.81
CA GLY A 131 3.09 3.08 19.94
C GLY A 131 2.03 3.01 18.84
N GLY A 132 0.82 3.47 19.15
CA GLY A 132 -0.29 3.60 18.20
C GLY A 132 -0.63 2.33 17.42
N GLY A 133 -0.46 1.16 18.05
CA GLY A 133 -0.75 -0.15 17.44
C GLY A 133 0.44 -0.81 16.71
N ILE A 134 1.61 -0.16 16.69
CA ILE A 134 2.85 -0.70 16.14
C ILE A 134 3.72 -1.27 17.27
N LYS A 135 4.09 -2.54 17.13
CA LYS A 135 4.98 -3.26 18.06
C LYS A 135 6.44 -2.85 17.83
N THR A 136 7.31 -3.19 18.79
CA THR A 136 8.73 -2.82 18.78
C THR A 136 9.52 -3.40 17.59
N ASN A 137 9.10 -4.54 17.05
CA ASN A 137 9.64 -5.14 15.83
C ASN A 137 9.07 -4.51 14.53
N GLY A 138 8.21 -3.51 14.65
CA GLY A 138 7.53 -2.82 13.56
C GLY A 138 6.24 -3.48 13.09
N SER A 139 5.85 -4.65 13.59
CA SER A 139 4.62 -5.29 13.13
C SER A 139 3.36 -4.72 13.80
N THR A 140 2.20 -4.96 13.21
CA THR A 140 0.90 -4.66 13.82
C THR A 140 0.07 -5.92 13.99
N GLU A 141 -0.87 -5.90 14.93
CA GLU A 141 -2.00 -6.82 14.86
C GLU A 141 -2.84 -6.51 13.61
N PRO A 142 -3.51 -7.52 13.02
CA PRO A 142 -4.36 -7.29 11.87
C PRO A 142 -5.51 -6.31 12.20
N LYS A 143 -5.77 -5.38 11.28
CA LYS A 143 -6.85 -4.39 11.34
C LYS A 143 -7.85 -4.63 10.24
N GLU A 144 -9.11 -4.41 10.55
CA GLU A 144 -10.21 -4.60 9.61
C GLU A 144 -10.71 -3.27 9.07
N PHE A 145 -11.14 -3.31 7.80
CA PHE A 145 -11.83 -2.21 7.15
C PHE A 145 -12.79 -2.76 6.09
N SER A 146 -13.75 -1.94 5.67
CA SER A 146 -14.69 -2.30 4.61
C SER A 146 -14.61 -1.30 3.46
N ALA A 147 -14.86 -1.76 2.23
CA ALA A 147 -14.87 -0.90 1.05
C ALA A 147 -15.86 -1.38 0.00
N MET A 148 -16.33 -0.45 -0.84
CA MET A 148 -17.06 -0.74 -2.06
C MET A 148 -16.07 -0.95 -3.21
N ILE A 149 -16.11 -2.11 -3.86
CA ILE A 149 -15.18 -2.51 -4.93
C ILE A 149 -15.95 -2.67 -6.24
N PRO A 150 -15.42 -2.18 -7.38
CA PRO A 150 -16.05 -2.40 -8.69
C PRO A 150 -16.23 -3.90 -8.99
N ASN A 151 -17.38 -4.29 -9.54
CA ASN A 151 -17.77 -5.70 -9.73
C ASN A 151 -16.81 -6.50 -10.62
N ASN A 152 -16.12 -5.84 -11.56
CA ASN A 152 -15.19 -6.48 -12.50
C ASN A 152 -13.75 -6.63 -11.94
N THR A 153 -13.53 -6.30 -10.68
CA THR A 153 -12.20 -6.30 -10.06
C THR A 153 -11.71 -7.73 -9.79
N SER A 154 -10.51 -8.06 -10.24
CA SER A 154 -9.79 -9.31 -9.89
C SER A 154 -8.48 -9.05 -9.16
N ARG A 155 -7.95 -7.82 -9.23
CA ARG A 155 -6.70 -7.42 -8.61
C ARG A 155 -6.87 -6.09 -7.90
N ILE A 156 -6.27 -5.97 -6.71
CA ILE A 156 -6.34 -4.74 -5.91
C ILE A 156 -4.94 -4.40 -5.43
N HIS A 157 -4.50 -3.18 -5.73
CA HIS A 157 -3.37 -2.57 -5.04
C HIS A 157 -3.89 -1.64 -3.95
N LEU A 158 -3.47 -1.89 -2.72
CA LEU A 158 -3.70 -1.03 -1.56
C LEU A 158 -2.51 -0.11 -1.43
N VAL A 159 -2.76 1.19 -1.32
CA VAL A 159 -1.71 2.20 -1.22
C VAL A 159 -2.06 3.14 -0.08
N ALA A 160 -1.12 3.38 0.83
CA ALA A 160 -1.32 4.26 1.97
C ALA A 160 -0.30 5.41 2.07
N ASN A 161 -0.78 6.53 2.61
CA ASN A 161 -0.07 7.77 2.94
C ASN A 161 0.55 8.50 1.74
N THR A 162 -0.22 8.67 0.67
CA THR A 162 0.27 9.30 -0.58
C THR A 162 0.15 10.82 -0.64
N ASP A 163 -0.51 11.43 0.35
CA ASP A 163 -1.26 12.66 0.09
C ASP A 163 -0.44 13.96 0.09
N ASN A 164 0.88 13.87 0.26
CA ASN A 164 1.76 15.06 0.25
C ASN A 164 2.96 15.00 -0.71
N VAL A 165 3.19 13.89 -1.41
CA VAL A 165 4.41 13.74 -2.26
C VAL A 165 4.10 13.24 -3.68
N TYR A 166 2.90 12.73 -3.90
CA TYR A 166 2.43 12.41 -5.23
C TYR A 166 1.61 13.54 -5.84
N LYS A 167 2.27 14.43 -6.58
CA LYS A 167 1.57 15.18 -7.63
C LYS A 167 0.96 14.25 -8.70
N THR A 168 1.26 12.94 -8.70
CA THR A 168 0.85 11.96 -9.71
C THR A 168 -0.36 11.11 -9.34
N ILE A 169 -0.71 10.97 -8.05
CA ILE A 169 -1.97 10.31 -7.64
C ILE A 169 -2.99 11.41 -7.34
N ASN A 170 -3.55 11.95 -8.40
CA ASN A 170 -4.66 12.88 -8.34
C ASN A 170 -5.93 12.13 -8.74
N GLU A 171 -6.84 11.91 -7.79
CA GLU A 171 -8.09 11.19 -8.05
C GLU A 171 -8.97 11.90 -9.08
N SER A 172 -8.88 13.24 -9.17
CA SER A 172 -9.59 14.00 -10.21
C SER A 172 -9.12 13.62 -11.63
N ASP A 173 -7.94 13.02 -11.74
CA ASP A 173 -7.33 12.57 -12.99
C ASP A 173 -7.49 11.06 -13.22
N GLN A 174 -8.33 10.37 -12.45
CA GLN A 174 -8.56 8.92 -12.60
C GLN A 174 -8.94 8.52 -14.04
N TRP A 175 -9.61 9.39 -14.78
CA TRP A 175 -9.96 9.18 -16.19
C TRP A 175 -8.74 8.96 -17.09
N LYS A 176 -7.56 9.50 -16.73
CA LYS A 176 -6.29 9.29 -17.45
C LYS A 176 -5.76 7.87 -17.29
N TRP A 177 -6.21 7.15 -16.27
CA TRP A 177 -5.78 5.79 -15.96
C TRP A 177 -6.67 4.73 -16.60
N ALA A 178 -7.84 5.11 -17.11
CA ALA A 178 -8.78 4.18 -17.74
C ALA A 178 -8.10 3.40 -18.87
N GLY A 179 -8.17 2.06 -18.80
CA GLY A 179 -7.54 1.17 -19.77
C GLY A 179 -6.01 1.00 -19.64
N MET A 180 -5.36 1.69 -18.69
CA MET A 180 -3.96 1.42 -18.37
C MET A 180 -3.82 0.06 -17.67
N HIS A 181 -2.79 -0.69 -18.04
CA HIS A 181 -2.45 -1.93 -17.36
C HIS A 181 -1.75 -1.66 -16.02
N GLU A 182 -1.98 -2.47 -14.99
CA GLU A 182 -1.39 -2.34 -13.64
C GLU A 182 0.14 -2.17 -13.67
N ASN A 183 0.85 -2.99 -14.45
CA ASN A 183 2.30 -2.92 -14.65
C ASN A 183 2.78 -1.52 -15.10
N LEU A 184 1.97 -0.79 -15.86
CA LEU A 184 2.30 0.56 -16.30
C LEU A 184 1.88 1.59 -15.25
N LEU A 185 0.65 1.51 -14.75
CA LEU A 185 0.11 2.50 -13.82
C LEU A 185 0.86 2.48 -12.48
N MET A 186 0.93 1.32 -11.83
CA MET A 186 1.46 1.19 -10.48
C MET A 186 2.97 1.44 -10.40
N THR A 187 3.70 1.25 -11.50
CA THR A 187 5.14 1.53 -11.56
C THR A 187 5.48 3.01 -11.78
N THR A 188 4.48 3.84 -12.11
CA THR A 188 4.67 5.30 -12.24
C THR A 188 4.64 6.03 -10.91
N PHE A 189 4.17 5.39 -9.84
CA PHE A 189 4.11 5.99 -8.52
C PHE A 189 5.47 5.87 -7.80
N GLU A 190 6.29 6.92 -7.92
CA GLU A 190 7.56 7.10 -7.19
C GLU A 190 7.42 7.65 -5.76
N THR A 191 7.98 6.96 -4.78
CA THR A 191 8.15 7.50 -3.43
C THR A 191 9.43 8.33 -3.36
N TYR A 192 9.41 9.39 -2.56
CA TYR A 192 10.58 10.18 -2.22
C TYR A 192 10.77 10.18 -0.71
N HIS A 193 12.00 9.89 -0.28
CA HIS A 193 12.42 9.99 1.11
C HIS A 193 13.27 11.23 1.33
N THR A 194 12.94 11.97 2.38
CA THR A 194 13.66 13.13 2.88
C THR A 194 13.82 13.03 4.39
N GLU A 195 14.66 13.89 4.94
CA GLU A 195 14.76 14.13 6.38
C GLU A 195 13.59 14.97 6.93
N GLU A 196 12.60 15.31 6.09
CA GLU A 196 11.46 16.13 6.48
C GLU A 196 10.53 15.33 7.41
N GLN A 197 10.35 15.82 8.63
CA GLN A 197 9.54 15.18 9.67
C GLN A 197 8.03 15.19 9.37
N SER A 198 7.58 15.82 8.27
CA SER A 198 6.22 15.71 7.77
C SER A 198 6.00 14.39 7.01
N VAL A 199 7.07 13.77 6.50
CA VAL A 199 6.98 12.56 5.70
C VAL A 199 6.67 11.38 6.59
N ILE A 200 5.54 10.74 6.31
CA ILE A 200 5.11 9.50 6.92
C ILE A 200 5.51 8.32 6.04
N THR A 201 5.75 7.17 6.66
CA THR A 201 6.01 5.91 5.96
C THR A 201 4.83 5.57 5.06
N ARG A 202 5.12 5.13 3.82
CA ARG A 202 4.09 4.75 2.86
C ARG A 202 4.02 3.25 2.81
N TYR A 203 2.83 2.75 2.53
CA TYR A 203 2.60 1.32 2.51
C TYR A 203 1.95 0.89 1.20
N TRP A 204 2.26 -0.34 0.80
CA TRP A 204 1.71 -0.97 -0.38
C TRP A 204 1.31 -2.42 -0.08
N GLY A 205 0.14 -2.83 -0.51
CA GLY A 205 -0.32 -4.21 -0.49
C GLY A 205 -0.89 -4.62 -1.84
N TYR A 206 -0.89 -5.92 -2.12
CA TYR A 206 -1.37 -6.43 -3.39
C TYR A 206 -2.09 -7.77 -3.25
N ILE A 207 -3.27 -7.83 -3.88
CA ILE A 207 -4.10 -9.03 -4.00
C ILE A 207 -4.35 -9.29 -5.48
N CYS A 208 -4.16 -10.53 -5.90
CA CYS A 208 -4.47 -10.99 -7.25
C CYS A 208 -5.22 -12.32 -7.15
N LYS A 209 -6.40 -12.40 -7.76
CA LYS A 209 -7.14 -13.64 -7.96
C LYS A 209 -7.45 -13.84 -9.44
N GLU A 210 -7.79 -15.06 -9.82
CA GLU A 210 -7.96 -15.46 -11.22
C GLU A 210 -9.07 -14.68 -11.95
N ASN A 211 -10.13 -14.31 -11.23
CA ASN A 211 -11.31 -13.63 -11.75
C ASN A 211 -12.07 -12.90 -10.62
N PRO A 212 -13.08 -12.08 -10.95
CA PRO A 212 -13.79 -11.30 -9.94
C PRO A 212 -14.55 -12.12 -8.92
N GLU A 213 -15.13 -13.26 -9.32
CA GLU A 213 -15.87 -14.12 -8.40
C GLU A 213 -14.94 -14.74 -7.34
N LYS A 214 -13.74 -15.14 -7.73
CA LYS A 214 -12.72 -15.62 -6.78
C LYS A 214 -12.21 -14.53 -5.86
N LEU A 215 -12.16 -13.28 -6.31
CA LEU A 215 -11.85 -12.15 -5.43
C LEU A 215 -12.98 -11.87 -4.43
N LYS A 216 -14.24 -11.88 -4.88
CA LYS A 216 -15.42 -11.73 -4.01
C LYS A 216 -15.48 -12.81 -2.94
N GLU A 217 -15.25 -14.07 -3.31
CA GLU A 217 -15.16 -15.20 -2.37
C GLU A 217 -14.05 -14.99 -1.33
N TYR A 218 -12.89 -14.50 -1.78
CA TYR A 218 -11.75 -14.23 -0.90
C TYR A 218 -12.03 -13.08 0.07
N LEU A 219 -12.67 -12.00 -0.37
CA LEU A 219 -12.98 -10.80 0.43
C LEU A 219 -14.28 -10.90 1.25
N ASN A 220 -14.90 -12.08 1.28
CA ASN A 220 -16.12 -12.32 2.03
C ASN A 220 -15.79 -12.77 3.46
N PRO A 221 -16.24 -12.02 4.50
CA PRO A 221 -15.92 -12.31 5.89
C PRO A 221 -16.52 -13.64 6.41
N LYS A 222 -17.48 -14.23 5.70
CA LYS A 222 -18.11 -15.52 6.07
C LYS A 222 -17.31 -16.74 5.61
N THR A 223 -16.41 -16.57 4.66
CA THR A 223 -15.62 -17.65 4.02
C THR A 223 -14.13 -17.55 4.33
N THR A 224 -13.78 -16.71 5.31
CA THR A 224 -12.41 -16.28 5.62
C THR A 224 -11.47 -17.46 5.91
N LYS A 225 -10.35 -17.52 5.18
CA LYS A 225 -9.31 -18.56 5.23
C LYS A 225 -8.13 -18.17 6.13
N GLU A 226 -7.21 -19.11 6.33
CA GLU A 226 -5.94 -18.92 7.04
C GLU A 226 -5.04 -17.84 6.40
N ASP A 227 -5.08 -17.65 5.06
CA ASP A 227 -4.23 -16.73 4.28
C ASP A 227 -4.87 -15.37 3.96
N TYR A 228 -5.83 -14.91 4.77
CA TYR A 228 -6.67 -13.74 4.49
C TYR A 228 -6.04 -12.38 4.81
N ILE A 229 -4.86 -12.35 5.44
CA ILE A 229 -4.24 -11.09 5.85
C ILE A 229 -3.47 -10.51 4.66
N ILE A 230 -3.75 -9.25 4.36
CA ILE A 230 -3.01 -8.47 3.37
C ILE A 230 -1.91 -7.71 4.10
N HIS A 231 -0.67 -8.09 3.86
CA HIS A 231 0.49 -7.47 4.47
C HIS A 231 0.87 -6.21 3.68
N LEU A 232 0.95 -5.08 4.38
CA LEU A 232 1.25 -3.77 3.83
C LEU A 232 2.74 -3.47 3.98
N ILE A 233 3.47 -3.56 2.87
CA ILE A 233 4.92 -3.41 2.80
C ILE A 233 5.30 -1.93 2.78
N ARG A 234 6.33 -1.59 3.56
CA ARG A 234 6.88 -0.23 3.63
C ARG A 234 7.58 0.14 2.33
N ASP A 235 7.52 1.42 1.95
CA ASP A 235 8.26 1.98 0.81
C ASP A 235 9.78 2.14 1.02
N ARG A 236 10.31 1.64 2.14
CA ARG A 236 11.70 1.83 2.56
C ARG A 236 12.18 0.65 3.40
N ALA A 237 13.49 0.42 3.33
CA ALA A 237 14.18 -0.54 4.17
C ALA A 237 14.74 0.13 5.43
N LYS A 238 14.96 -0.66 6.47
CA LYS A 238 15.67 -0.26 7.69
C LYS A 238 17.09 -0.80 7.63
N ILE A 239 18.08 0.06 7.87
CA ILE A 239 19.48 -0.33 8.04
C ILE A 239 19.85 -0.11 9.50
N SER A 240 20.54 -1.08 10.10
CA SER A 240 20.89 -1.10 11.51
C SER A 240 22.28 -1.71 11.73
N ALA A 241 22.98 -1.33 12.80
CA ALA A 241 24.22 -2.00 13.25
C ALA A 241 24.21 -2.27 14.78
N GLU A 242 24.62 -3.47 15.24
CA GLU A 242 24.97 -3.76 16.66
C GLU A 242 26.39 -4.30 16.80
N TRP A 243 26.85 -4.26 18.04
CA TRP A 243 27.87 -5.14 18.58
C TRP A 243 27.50 -6.62 18.48
N SER A 244 28.50 -7.46 18.20
CA SER A 244 28.34 -8.92 18.26
C SER A 244 28.05 -9.39 19.69
N LYS A 245 27.41 -10.57 19.81
CA LYS A 245 27.16 -11.22 21.12
C LYS A 245 28.46 -11.35 21.93
N ASP A 246 29.55 -11.75 21.30
CA ASP A 246 30.87 -11.88 21.94
C ASP A 246 31.39 -10.54 22.47
N ALA A 247 31.21 -9.45 21.72
CA ALA A 247 31.61 -8.13 22.18
C ALA A 247 30.82 -7.73 23.44
N ILE A 248 29.51 -7.97 23.45
CA ILE A 248 28.63 -7.71 24.60
C ILE A 248 29.04 -8.55 25.81
N GLU A 249 29.29 -9.85 25.62
CA GLU A 249 29.71 -10.75 26.70
C GLU A 249 31.09 -10.40 27.27
N ASN A 250 32.05 -10.04 26.41
CA ASN A 250 33.39 -9.65 26.85
C ASN A 250 33.37 -8.34 27.65
N ALA A 251 32.59 -7.35 27.21
CA ALA A 251 32.41 -6.12 27.97
C ALA A 251 31.81 -6.38 29.37
N LYS A 252 30.81 -7.27 29.47
CA LYS A 252 30.26 -7.71 30.76
C LYS A 252 31.32 -8.35 31.66
N LYS A 253 32.16 -9.24 31.12
CA LYS A 253 33.27 -9.89 31.89
C LYS A 253 34.28 -8.87 32.42
N GLU A 254 34.54 -7.81 31.66
CA GLU A 254 35.45 -6.73 32.03
C GLU A 254 34.78 -5.63 32.88
N ASN A 255 33.50 -5.78 33.25
CA ASN A 255 32.68 -4.76 33.91
C ASN A 255 32.70 -3.40 33.16
N ARG A 256 32.72 -3.46 31.83
CA ARG A 256 32.68 -2.33 30.91
C ARG A 256 31.31 -2.23 30.26
N THR A 257 30.85 -1.01 30.03
CA THR A 257 29.67 -0.74 29.21
C THR A 257 30.14 -0.50 27.77
N LEU A 258 29.54 -1.18 26.80
CA LEU A 258 29.69 -0.83 25.40
C LEU A 258 28.80 0.37 25.10
N GLU A 259 29.42 1.51 24.80
CA GLU A 259 28.70 2.69 24.31
C GLU A 259 28.61 2.63 22.78
N ASN A 260 27.43 2.96 22.25
CA ASN A 260 27.20 3.08 20.80
C ASN A 260 27.67 4.47 20.32
N ASP A 261 28.97 4.73 20.40
CA ASP A 261 29.59 5.98 19.93
C ASP A 261 29.88 5.98 18.41
N PHE A 262 29.59 4.87 17.73
CA PHE A 262 29.79 4.73 16.30
C PHE A 262 28.72 5.49 15.52
N LYS A 263 29.16 6.46 14.72
CA LYS A 263 28.30 7.14 13.75
C LYS A 263 28.26 6.30 12.47
N LEU A 264 27.09 5.74 12.16
CA LEU A 264 26.85 5.07 10.89
C LEU A 264 26.51 6.12 9.82
N THR A 265 27.08 5.98 8.64
CA THR A 265 26.69 6.79 7.46
C THR A 265 26.45 5.84 6.30
N VAL A 266 25.28 5.96 5.67
CA VAL A 266 24.94 5.22 4.46
C VAL A 266 25.30 6.11 3.27
N ILE A 267 26.25 5.66 2.46
CA ILE A 267 26.59 6.30 1.18
C ILE A 267 25.85 5.59 0.04
N ASN A 268 25.51 6.33 -1.03
CA ASN A 268 24.78 5.82 -2.20
C ASN A 268 23.36 5.28 -1.94
N GLY A 269 22.70 5.72 -0.86
CA GLY A 269 21.27 5.47 -0.67
C GLY A 269 20.45 6.13 -1.79
N VAL A 270 19.52 5.39 -2.39
CA VAL A 270 18.64 5.94 -3.43
C VAL A 270 17.46 6.65 -2.77
N ALA A 271 17.35 7.96 -2.97
CA ALA A 271 16.27 8.75 -2.35
C ALA A 271 14.88 8.51 -2.96
N TYR A 272 14.81 7.83 -4.10
CA TYR A 272 13.58 7.58 -4.86
C TYR A 272 13.40 6.08 -5.12
N GLY A 273 12.19 5.57 -4.94
CA GLY A 273 11.83 4.19 -5.24
C GLY A 273 10.45 4.11 -5.89
N THR A 274 10.11 2.98 -6.50
CA THR A 274 8.72 2.72 -6.89
C THR A 274 7.94 2.24 -5.66
N LEU A 275 6.71 2.76 -5.47
CA LEU A 275 5.82 2.39 -4.36
C LEU A 275 5.42 0.92 -4.37
N ALA A 276 5.15 0.39 -5.57
CA ALA A 276 4.76 -0.98 -5.81
C ALA A 276 5.95 -1.76 -6.42
N PRO A 277 6.65 -2.60 -5.63
CA PRO A 277 7.68 -3.47 -6.15
C PRO A 277 7.14 -4.39 -7.25
N PHE A 278 7.72 -4.25 -8.43
CA PHE A 278 7.41 -5.00 -9.64
C PHE A 278 8.61 -5.81 -10.11
N ASP A 279 8.44 -7.12 -10.20
CA ASP A 279 9.43 -8.04 -10.73
C ASP A 279 9.51 -7.84 -12.25
N ARG A 280 10.57 -7.17 -12.70
CA ARG A 280 10.81 -6.89 -14.12
C ARG A 280 11.27 -8.11 -14.91
N THR A 281 11.70 -9.17 -14.24
CA THR A 281 12.13 -10.43 -14.87
C THR A 281 10.91 -11.27 -15.22
N ASN A 282 10.00 -11.45 -14.26
CA ASN A 282 8.78 -12.24 -14.44
C ASN A 282 7.54 -11.41 -14.81
N LEU A 283 7.68 -10.09 -14.92
CA LEU A 283 6.65 -9.13 -15.30
C LEU A 283 5.38 -9.21 -14.43
N LYS A 284 5.57 -9.34 -13.11
CA LYS A 284 4.47 -9.51 -12.16
C LYS A 284 4.71 -8.75 -10.84
N PHE A 285 3.62 -8.44 -10.15
CA PHE A 285 3.66 -8.05 -8.74
C PHE A 285 3.62 -9.31 -7.87
N THR A 286 4.45 -9.36 -6.83
CA THR A 286 4.36 -10.44 -5.82
C THR A 286 3.17 -10.15 -4.89
N PRO A 287 2.20 -11.08 -4.74
CA PRO A 287 1.12 -10.93 -3.78
C PRO A 287 1.64 -10.75 -2.36
N THR A 288 0.94 -9.93 -1.57
CA THR A 288 1.29 -9.68 -0.17
C THR A 288 0.29 -10.33 0.80
N THR A 289 -0.41 -11.37 0.35
CA THR A 289 -1.42 -12.08 1.15
C THR A 289 -0.84 -13.31 1.83
N GLY A 290 -1.20 -13.54 3.09
CA GLY A 290 -0.79 -14.72 3.84
C GLY A 290 -1.41 -14.80 5.22
N ASP A 291 -0.98 -15.77 6.01
CA ASP A 291 -1.36 -15.92 7.43
C ASP A 291 -0.53 -14.96 8.32
N SER A 292 -0.55 -15.20 9.64
CA SER A 292 0.24 -14.41 10.60
C SER A 292 1.75 -14.65 10.53
N GLU A 293 2.17 -15.78 9.95
CA GLU A 293 3.57 -16.20 9.84
C GLU A 293 4.17 -15.81 8.48
N TRP A 294 3.40 -15.15 7.62
CA TRP A 294 3.85 -14.69 6.32
C TRP A 294 5.00 -13.69 6.44
N VAL A 295 5.99 -13.83 5.56
CA VAL A 295 7.16 -12.96 5.48
C VAL A 295 7.36 -12.49 4.04
N TRP A 296 7.74 -11.22 3.90
CA TRP A 296 8.08 -10.64 2.60
C TRP A 296 9.49 -11.03 2.17
N ASN A 297 9.62 -12.06 1.35
CA ASN A 297 10.91 -12.53 0.82
C ASN A 297 11.00 -12.26 -0.68
N VAL A 298 11.63 -11.14 -1.06
CA VAL A 298 11.92 -10.78 -2.46
C VAL A 298 13.38 -10.37 -2.60
N ASP A 299 14.00 -10.73 -3.72
CA ASP A 299 15.39 -10.44 -4.04
C ASP A 299 15.56 -9.28 -5.05
N TYR A 300 14.48 -8.53 -5.29
CA TYR A 300 14.44 -7.46 -6.29
C TYR A 300 13.95 -6.12 -5.72
N VAL A 301 14.43 -5.04 -6.33
CA VAL A 301 13.95 -3.66 -6.11
C VAL A 301 13.60 -3.05 -7.45
N THR A 302 12.50 -2.32 -7.52
CA THR A 302 12.07 -1.63 -8.75
C THR A 302 12.54 -0.17 -8.73
N PRO A 303 13.52 0.20 -9.57
CA PRO A 303 13.97 1.59 -9.64
C PRO A 303 12.91 2.47 -10.32
N PRO A 304 12.85 3.77 -9.98
CA PRO A 304 11.92 4.71 -10.58
C PRO A 304 12.07 4.81 -12.12
N PRO A 305 10.98 5.09 -12.85
CA PRO A 305 11.04 5.34 -14.30
C PRO A 305 12.05 6.45 -14.66
N GLY A 306 13.04 6.14 -15.51
CA GLY A 306 13.88 7.18 -16.13
C GLY A 306 15.22 7.50 -15.45
N ARG A 307 15.56 6.91 -14.30
CA ARG A 307 16.94 6.96 -13.78
C ARG A 307 17.68 5.68 -14.11
N LYS A 308 18.59 5.75 -15.09
CA LYS A 308 19.68 4.77 -15.20
C LYS A 308 20.40 4.75 -13.85
N GLN A 309 20.61 3.58 -13.26
CA GLN A 309 21.58 3.42 -12.19
C GLN A 309 22.91 3.98 -12.73
N THR A 310 23.28 5.19 -12.33
CA THR A 310 24.62 5.69 -12.55
C THR A 310 25.48 4.94 -11.56
N GLY A 311 25.95 3.76 -11.97
CA GLY A 311 27.03 3.07 -11.28
C GLY A 311 28.22 4.02 -11.22
N ARG A 312 28.60 4.40 -10.00
CA ARG A 312 29.94 4.84 -9.63
C ARG A 312 30.23 4.33 -8.23
#